data_AF-A0A818GR30-F1
#
_entry.id   AF-A0A818GR30-F1
#
_cell.length_a   1.000
_cell.length_b   1.000
_cell.length_c   1.000
_cell.angle_alpha   90.00
_cell.angle_beta   90.00
_cell.angle_gamma   90.00
#
_symmetry.space_group_name_H-M   'P 1'
#
loop_
_entity.id
_entity.type
_entity.pdbx_description
1 polymer ?
#
loop_
_entity_poly.entity_id
_entity_poly.type
_entity_poly.pdbx_seq_one_letter_code
_entity_poly.pdbx_strand_id
1 'polypeptide(L)'
;MPSEIRIAGTARSLTTSVRDLIERRINELANHLANAFGCTGHVEYRRGGIPLVNHDEQTKRAIKAAEAVVGSTNVTKNRDPLMGAEDFAFMLLKRPGAFIFMGINDETVSNKLHSPDYNFNDDAIPFGVAYWISLVQQELND
;
A
#
# COMPACT_ATOMS: atom_id res chain seq x y z
N MET A 1 11.12 -36.33 20.96
CA MET A 1 11.04 -35.33 19.86
C MET A 1 9.59 -34.93 19.67
N PRO A 2 9.27 -33.68 19.30
CA PRO A 2 7.89 -33.25 19.07
C PRO A 2 7.29 -33.97 17.85
N SER A 3 6.00 -34.33 17.92
CA SER A 3 5.27 -34.99 16.83
C SER A 3 4.66 -34.02 15.82
N GLU A 4 4.61 -32.72 16.13
CA GLU A 4 4.03 -31.67 15.30
C GLU A 4 4.77 -30.35 15.51
N ILE A 5 4.92 -29.56 14.45
CA ILE A 5 5.43 -28.19 14.48
C ILE A 5 4.45 -27.31 13.69
N ARG A 6 4.11 -26.14 14.23
CA ARG A 6 3.28 -25.14 13.56
C ARG A 6 4.08 -23.90 13.26
N ILE A 7 3.96 -23.41 12.03
CA ILE A 7 4.60 -22.18 11.54
C ILE A 7 3.49 -21.29 10.99
N ALA A 8 3.48 -20.03 11.40
CA ALA A 8 2.52 -19.03 10.93
C ALA A 8 3.23 -17.73 10.57
N GLY A 9 2.64 -16.95 9.68
CA GLY A 9 3.18 -15.67 9.26
C GLY A 9 2.28 -14.96 8.26
N THR A 10 2.75 -13.83 7.75
CA THR A 10 2.06 -13.02 6.75
C THR A 10 2.90 -12.91 5.49
N ALA A 11 2.28 -13.08 4.32
CA ALA A 11 2.87 -12.79 3.03
C ALA A 11 2.44 -11.40 2.55
N ARG A 12 3.37 -10.61 2.02
CA ARG A 12 3.11 -9.30 1.40
C ARG A 12 3.79 -9.23 0.03
N SER A 13 3.16 -8.53 -0.89
CA SER A 13 3.62 -8.38 -2.27
C SER A 13 3.11 -7.07 -2.85
N LEU A 14 3.88 -6.47 -3.75
CA LEU A 14 3.51 -5.23 -4.43
C LEU A 14 2.76 -5.46 -5.75
N THR A 15 2.74 -6.70 -6.23
CA THR A 15 2.03 -7.09 -7.46
C THR A 15 1.23 -8.37 -7.26
N THR A 16 0.17 -8.53 -8.05
CA THR A 16 -0.65 -9.75 -8.05
C THR A 16 0.16 -10.98 -8.46
N SER A 17 1.04 -10.85 -9.46
CA SER A 17 1.86 -11.98 -9.93
C SER A 17 2.82 -12.49 -8.85
N VAL A 18 3.42 -11.59 -8.06
CA VAL A 18 4.28 -11.98 -6.94
C VAL A 18 3.45 -12.58 -5.81
N ARG A 19 2.23 -12.09 -5.57
CA ARG A 19 1.29 -12.70 -4.62
C ARG A 19 0.98 -14.15 -4.95
N ASP A 20 0.66 -14.41 -6.22
CA ASP A 20 0.35 -15.75 -6.73
C ASP A 20 1.57 -16.67 -6.63
N LEU A 21 2.76 -16.12 -6.93
CA LEU A 21 4.02 -16.83 -6.77
C LEU A 21 4.27 -17.23 -5.32
N ILE A 22 4.09 -16.32 -4.35
CA ILE A 22 4.35 -16.60 -2.94
C ILE A 22 3.44 -17.73 -2.43
N GLU A 23 2.14 -17.66 -2.71
CA GLU A 23 1.19 -18.71 -2.30
C GLU A 23 1.59 -20.07 -2.87
N ARG A 24 1.89 -20.13 -4.18
CA ARG A 24 2.31 -21.37 -4.82
C ARG A 24 3.60 -21.91 -4.21
N ARG A 25 4.62 -21.07 -4.00
CA ARG A 25 5.94 -21.49 -3.50
C ARG A 25 5.90 -21.93 -2.04
N ILE A 26 5.08 -21.29 -1.20
CA ILE A 26 4.87 -21.74 0.18
C ILE A 26 4.28 -23.16 0.19
N ASN A 27 3.24 -23.39 -0.62
CA ASN A 27 2.63 -24.72 -0.75
C ASN A 27 3.61 -25.78 -1.26
N GLU A 28 4.35 -25.48 -2.34
CA GLU A 28 5.35 -26.42 -2.89
C GLU A 28 6.44 -26.76 -1.88
N LEU A 29 7.04 -25.74 -1.25
CA LEU A 29 8.17 -25.93 -0.34
C LEU A 29 7.77 -26.67 0.94
N ALA A 30 6.64 -26.31 1.54
CA ALA A 30 6.17 -26.97 2.77
C ALA A 30 5.94 -28.47 2.54
N ASN A 31 5.30 -28.84 1.42
CA ASN A 31 5.02 -30.24 1.11
C ASN A 31 6.27 -31.02 0.71
N HIS A 32 7.13 -30.45 -0.16
CA HIS A 32 8.36 -31.14 -0.59
C HIS A 32 9.34 -31.35 0.56
N LEU A 33 9.53 -30.33 1.42
CA LEU A 33 10.41 -30.46 2.57
C LEU A 33 9.87 -31.47 3.58
N ALA A 34 8.56 -31.44 3.90
CA ALA A 34 7.98 -32.45 4.79
C ALA A 34 8.20 -33.87 4.24
N ASN A 35 7.88 -34.10 2.96
CA ASN A 35 8.04 -35.40 2.32
C ASN A 35 9.50 -35.88 2.30
N ALA A 36 10.45 -34.98 2.07
CA ALA A 36 11.88 -35.31 2.04
C ALA A 36 12.39 -35.89 3.37
N PHE A 37 11.73 -35.57 4.49
CA PHE A 37 12.06 -36.07 5.83
C PHE A 37 11.07 -37.12 6.34
N GLY A 38 10.21 -37.68 5.47
CA GLY A 38 9.22 -38.69 5.86
C GLY A 38 8.06 -38.14 6.72
N CYS A 39 7.85 -36.82 6.69
CA CYS A 39 6.77 -36.11 7.38
C CYS A 39 5.64 -35.77 6.40
N THR A 40 4.49 -35.33 6.94
CA THR A 40 3.40 -34.75 6.15
C THR A 40 3.30 -33.25 6.40
N GLY A 41 3.14 -32.46 5.34
CA GLY A 41 2.90 -31.02 5.41
C GLY A 41 1.43 -30.68 5.18
N HIS A 42 0.91 -29.70 5.90
CA HIS A 42 -0.39 -29.08 5.63
C HIS A 42 -0.21 -27.56 5.62
N VAL A 43 -0.73 -26.91 4.58
CA VAL A 43 -0.66 -25.45 4.42
C VAL A 43 -2.06 -24.90 4.36
N GLU A 44 -2.35 -23.97 5.27
CA GLU A 44 -3.52 -23.11 5.18
C GLU A 44 -3.06 -21.71 4.74
N TYR A 45 -3.41 -21.32 3.51
CA TYR A 45 -3.08 -20.00 2.99
C TYR A 45 -4.36 -19.17 2.79
N ARG A 46 -4.50 -18.09 3.55
CA ARG A 46 -5.65 -17.19 3.46
C ARG A 46 -5.30 -15.93 2.71
N ARG A 47 -5.92 -15.71 1.56
CA ARG A 47 -5.79 -14.46 0.80
C ARG A 47 -6.49 -13.32 1.54
N GLY A 48 -5.70 -12.42 2.12
CA GLY A 48 -6.16 -11.15 2.71
C GLY A 48 -6.09 -9.97 1.72
N GLY A 49 -5.62 -8.83 2.21
CA GLY A 49 -5.47 -7.58 1.44
C GLY A 49 -4.82 -7.76 0.06
N ILE A 50 -5.11 -6.83 -0.83
CA ILE A 50 -4.56 -6.79 -2.19
C ILE A 50 -3.54 -5.65 -2.30
N PRO A 51 -2.60 -5.71 -3.27
CA PRO A 51 -1.73 -4.57 -3.54
C PRO A 51 -2.55 -3.35 -3.96
N LEU A 52 -2.26 -2.18 -3.39
CA LEU A 52 -2.81 -0.91 -3.86
C LEU A 52 -2.04 -0.47 -5.09
N VAL A 53 -2.70 -0.41 -6.24
CA VAL A 53 -2.11 0.02 -7.50
C VAL A 53 -2.96 1.15 -8.06
N ASN A 54 -2.36 2.33 -8.18
CA ASN A 54 -3.02 3.48 -8.79
C ASN A 54 -3.16 3.27 -10.30
N HIS A 55 -4.18 3.89 -10.87
CA HIS A 55 -4.36 3.93 -12.31
C HIS A 55 -3.61 5.13 -12.89
N ASP A 56 -2.92 4.94 -14.02
CA ASP A 56 -2.01 5.95 -14.59
C ASP A 56 -2.71 7.29 -14.88
N GLU A 57 -3.89 7.27 -15.51
CA GLU A 57 -4.63 8.49 -15.86
C GLU A 57 -5.10 9.26 -14.62
N GLN A 58 -5.59 8.55 -13.60
CA GLN A 58 -6.01 9.17 -12.34
C GLN A 58 -4.81 9.68 -11.53
N THR A 59 -3.67 9.01 -11.63
CA THR A 59 -2.42 9.47 -11.03
C THR A 59 -1.95 10.78 -11.68
N LYS A 60 -2.03 10.91 -13.02
CA LYS A 60 -1.71 12.17 -13.72
C LYS A 60 -2.61 13.32 -13.28
N ARG A 61 -3.91 13.07 -13.13
CA ARG A 61 -4.89 14.07 -12.63
C ARG A 61 -4.58 14.49 -11.20
N ALA A 62 -4.30 13.52 -10.31
CA ALA A 62 -3.90 13.79 -8.94
C ALA A 62 -2.60 14.61 -8.87
N ILE A 63 -1.59 14.28 -9.67
CA ILE A 63 -0.35 15.05 -9.78
C ILE A 63 -0.66 16.50 -10.20
N LYS A 64 -1.43 16.69 -11.27
CA LYS A 64 -1.79 18.03 -11.76
C LYS A 64 -2.52 18.87 -10.70
N ALA A 65 -3.43 18.26 -9.94
CA ALA A 65 -4.12 18.92 -8.83
C ALA A 65 -3.16 19.35 -7.71
N ALA A 66 -2.22 18.47 -7.33
CA ALA A 66 -1.20 18.77 -6.33
C ALA A 66 -0.24 19.87 -6.81
N GLU A 67 0.23 19.81 -8.05
CA GLU A 67 1.15 20.82 -8.62
C GLU A 67 0.52 22.22 -8.65
N ALA A 68 -0.79 22.32 -8.86
CA ALA A 68 -1.50 23.60 -8.82
C ALA A 68 -1.56 24.22 -7.41
N VAL A 69 -1.42 23.41 -6.36
CA VAL A 69 -1.48 23.86 -4.96
C VAL A 69 -0.10 24.16 -4.39
N VAL A 70 0.86 23.24 -4.58
CA VAL A 70 2.18 23.32 -3.93
C VAL A 70 3.32 23.61 -4.91
N GLY A 71 3.05 23.72 -6.21
CA GLY A 71 4.08 23.86 -7.24
C GLY A 71 4.75 22.53 -7.59
N SER A 72 5.25 22.41 -8.83
CA SER A 72 5.81 21.16 -9.36
C SER A 72 7.05 20.66 -8.63
N THR A 73 7.85 21.54 -8.04
CA THR A 73 9.05 21.19 -7.28
C THR A 73 8.74 20.49 -5.95
N ASN A 74 7.51 20.63 -5.43
CA ASN A 74 7.08 20.05 -4.17
C ASN A 74 6.25 18.77 -4.33
N VAL A 75 6.18 18.22 -5.56
CA VAL A 75 5.43 16.98 -5.85
C VAL A 75 6.39 15.86 -6.26
N THR A 76 6.45 14.80 -5.46
CA THR A 76 7.13 13.55 -5.85
C THR A 76 6.19 12.70 -6.69
N LYS A 77 6.45 12.62 -8.01
CA LYS A 77 5.59 11.91 -8.97
C LYS A 77 5.75 10.39 -8.94
N ASN A 78 6.97 9.93 -8.65
CA ASN A 78 7.34 8.52 -8.60
C ASN A 78 7.90 8.22 -7.22
N ARG A 79 7.02 7.82 -6.30
CA ARG A 79 7.42 7.36 -4.97
C ARG A 79 7.66 5.86 -5.00
N ASP A 80 8.68 5.41 -4.28
CA ASP A 80 8.87 3.98 -4.04
C ASP A 80 7.65 3.37 -3.34
N PRO A 81 7.21 2.17 -3.77
CA PRO A 81 6.08 1.49 -3.16
C PRO A 81 6.38 1.11 -1.71
N LEU A 82 5.36 1.19 -0.85
CA LEU A 82 5.45 0.79 0.55
C LEU A 82 4.85 -0.59 0.76
N MET A 83 5.43 -1.36 1.68
CA MET A 83 4.91 -2.68 2.08
C MET A 83 3.74 -2.59 3.07
N GLY A 84 3.25 -1.38 3.37
CA GLY A 84 2.01 -1.16 4.11
C GLY A 84 0.80 -1.78 3.39
N ALA A 85 -0.23 -2.14 4.15
CA ALA A 85 -1.50 -2.59 3.58
C ALA A 85 -2.51 -1.44 3.72
N GLU A 86 -3.29 -1.20 2.68
CA GLU A 86 -4.28 -0.12 2.60
C GLU A 86 -5.54 -0.67 1.92
N ASP A 87 -6.71 -0.49 2.54
CA ASP A 87 -7.96 -1.09 2.08
C ASP A 87 -8.60 -0.32 0.91
N PHE A 88 -8.17 0.92 0.68
CA PHE A 88 -8.50 1.69 -0.54
C PHE A 88 -8.16 0.92 -1.83
N ALA A 89 -7.23 -0.04 -1.76
CA ALA A 89 -6.95 -0.95 -2.86
C ALA A 89 -8.21 -1.68 -3.37
N PHE A 90 -9.15 -2.04 -2.48
CA PHE A 90 -10.42 -2.66 -2.89
C PHE A 90 -11.34 -1.68 -3.62
N MET A 91 -11.30 -0.39 -3.33
CA MET A 91 -12.01 0.63 -4.10
C MET A 91 -11.45 0.72 -5.52
N LEU A 92 -10.13 0.63 -5.67
CA LEU A 92 -9.44 0.66 -6.96
C LEU A 92 -9.75 -0.57 -7.83
N LEU A 93 -10.19 -1.71 -7.26
CA LEU A 93 -10.71 -2.82 -8.06
C LEU A 93 -12.05 -2.50 -8.75
N LYS A 94 -12.79 -1.52 -8.24
CA LYS A 94 -14.14 -1.20 -8.72
C LYS A 94 -14.17 0.03 -9.61
N ARG A 95 -13.28 0.99 -9.36
CA ARG A 95 -13.21 2.23 -10.12
C ARG A 95 -11.76 2.68 -10.34
N PRO A 96 -11.44 3.23 -11.53
CA PRO A 96 -10.17 3.91 -11.73
C PRO A 96 -9.99 5.02 -10.71
N GLY A 97 -8.81 5.09 -10.10
CA GLY A 97 -8.53 6.02 -9.02
C GLY A 97 -7.04 6.08 -8.68
N ALA A 98 -6.71 7.05 -7.83
CA ALA A 98 -5.37 7.24 -7.30
C ALA A 98 -5.43 7.52 -5.79
N PHE A 99 -4.59 6.83 -5.03
CA PHE A 99 -4.27 7.11 -3.64
C PHE A 99 -2.95 7.86 -3.60
N ILE A 100 -2.93 9.01 -2.93
CA ILE A 100 -1.73 9.84 -2.82
C ILE A 100 -1.29 9.97 -1.36
N PHE A 101 0.00 10.24 -1.18
CA PHE A 101 0.54 10.61 0.12
C PHE A 101 0.63 12.12 0.23
N MET A 102 0.26 12.65 1.39
CA MET A 102 0.48 14.04 1.77
C MET A 102 1.73 14.12 2.63
N GLY A 103 2.60 15.08 2.33
CA GLY A 103 3.70 15.42 3.24
C GLY A 103 3.11 16.03 4.51
N ILE A 104 3.35 15.40 5.66
CA ILE A 104 2.88 15.86 6.97
C ILE A 104 4.02 16.17 7.93
N ASN A 105 5.27 15.98 7.54
CA ASN A 105 6.41 16.20 8.43
C ASN A 105 7.02 17.57 8.16
N ASP A 106 7.23 18.35 9.20
CA ASP A 106 8.37 19.27 9.26
C ASP A 106 9.60 18.51 9.81
N GLU A 107 10.77 19.13 9.86
CA GLU A 107 11.99 18.47 10.40
C GLU A 107 11.87 18.07 11.89
N THR A 108 10.82 18.50 12.60
CA THR A 108 10.61 18.31 14.04
C THR A 108 9.62 17.18 14.39
N VAL A 109 8.70 16.83 13.48
CA VAL A 109 7.71 15.76 13.65
C VAL A 109 8.29 14.43 13.14
N SER A 110 8.96 13.69 14.04
CA SER A 110 9.74 12.48 13.75
C SER A 110 8.99 11.15 13.98
N ASN A 111 7.72 11.19 14.40
CA ASN A 111 7.04 9.97 14.84
C ASN A 111 6.28 9.29 13.69
N LYS A 112 6.65 8.05 13.41
CA LYS A 112 6.04 7.23 12.35
C LYS A 112 4.57 6.93 12.67
N LEU A 113 3.77 6.68 11.63
CA LEU A 113 2.43 6.13 11.76
C LEU A 113 2.45 4.91 12.69
N HIS A 114 1.42 4.78 13.54
CA HIS A 114 1.29 3.78 14.61
C HIS A 114 2.24 3.92 15.81
N SER A 115 3.04 4.98 15.90
CA SER A 115 3.77 5.31 17.13
C SER A 115 2.82 5.85 18.21
N PRO A 116 2.99 5.50 19.50
CA PRO A 116 2.24 6.14 20.59
C PRO A 116 2.49 7.65 20.67
N ASP A 117 3.67 8.10 20.21
CA ASP A 117 4.06 9.50 20.20
C ASP A 117 3.70 10.20 18.87
N TYR A 118 2.91 9.55 18.00
CA TYR A 118 2.50 10.16 16.74
C TYR A 118 1.82 11.51 16.97
N ASN A 119 2.35 12.54 16.34
CA ASN A 119 1.83 13.90 16.39
C ASN A 119 1.57 14.35 14.95
N PHE A 120 0.36 14.80 14.67
CA PHE A 120 0.01 15.29 13.33
C PHE A 120 0.44 16.76 13.19
N ASN A 121 0.94 17.13 12.01
CA ASN A 121 1.25 18.53 11.73
C ASN A 121 -0.02 19.25 11.23
N ASP A 122 -0.65 20.02 12.10
CA ASP A 122 -1.87 20.77 11.77
C ASP A 122 -1.64 21.83 10.68
N ASP A 123 -0.41 22.32 10.50
CA ASP A 123 -0.07 23.25 9.41
C ASP A 123 -0.15 22.59 8.02
N ALA A 124 -0.21 21.26 7.95
CA ALA A 124 -0.44 20.52 6.70
C ALA A 124 -1.91 20.55 6.24
N ILE A 125 -2.87 20.82 7.14
CA ILE A 125 -4.31 20.76 6.86
C ILE A 125 -4.73 21.66 5.68
N PRO A 126 -4.31 22.94 5.59
CA PRO A 126 -4.72 23.81 4.50
C PRO A 126 -4.31 23.27 3.12
N PHE A 127 -3.15 22.62 3.01
CA PHE A 127 -2.69 22.01 1.76
C PHE A 127 -3.55 20.82 1.34
N GLY A 128 -3.99 20.02 2.31
CA GLY A 128 -4.89 18.91 2.05
C GLY A 128 -6.27 19.34 1.59
N VAL A 129 -6.82 20.37 2.22
CA VAL A 129 -8.08 20.98 1.79
C VAL A 129 -7.93 21.56 0.39
N ALA A 130 -6.88 22.35 0.15
CA ALA A 130 -6.62 22.96 -1.16
C ALA A 130 -6.43 21.91 -2.27
N TYR A 131 -5.77 20.78 -1.98
CA TYR A 131 -5.63 19.67 -2.93
C TYR A 131 -6.98 19.14 -3.40
N TRP A 132 -7.89 18.83 -2.47
CA TRP A 132 -9.20 18.30 -2.82
C TRP A 132 -10.06 19.33 -3.57
N ILE A 133 -10.00 20.61 -3.17
CA ILE A 133 -10.68 21.69 -3.90
C ILE A 133 -10.14 21.77 -5.35
N SER A 134 -8.82 21.80 -5.52
CA SER A 134 -8.15 21.85 -6.83
C SER A 134 -8.53 20.65 -7.70
N LEU A 135 -8.53 19.43 -7.14
CA LEU A 135 -8.89 18.22 -7.86
C LEU A 135 -10.36 18.27 -8.33
N VAL A 136 -11.28 18.60 -7.43
CA VAL A 136 -12.72 18.66 -7.76
C VAL A 136 -12.99 19.73 -8.82
N GLN A 137 -12.39 20.92 -8.71
CA GLN A 137 -12.53 21.98 -9.71
C GLN A 137 -12.03 21.53 -11.08
N GLN A 138 -10.91 20.81 -11.15
CA GLN A 138 -10.35 20.35 -12.43
C GLN A 138 -11.12 19.20 -13.06
N GLU A 139 -11.81 18.38 -12.27
CA GLU A 139 -12.57 17.24 -12.77
C GLU A 139 -14.03 17.57 -13.08
N LEU A 140 -14.62 18.59 -12.42
CA LEU A 140 -16.05 18.88 -12.49
C LEU A 140 -16.42 20.27 -13.03
N ASN A 141 -15.47 21.18 -13.23
CA ASN A 141 -15.77 22.44 -13.92
C ASN A 141 -15.43 22.30 -15.41
N ASP A 142 -16.44 22.53 -16.25
CA ASP A 142 -16.30 22.74 -17.70
C ASP A 142 -15.58 24.05 -18.03
#